data_AF-A0A957SR42-F1
#
_entry.id   AF-A0A957SR42-F1
#
_cell.length_a   1.000
_cell.length_b   1.000
_cell.length_c   1.000
_cell.angle_alpha   90.00
_cell.angle_beta   90.00
_cell.angle_gamma   90.00
#
_symmetry.space_group_name_H-M   'P 1'
#
loop_
_entity.id
_entity.type
_entity.pdbx_description
1 polymer ?
#
loop_
_entity_poly.entity_id
_entity_poly.type
_entity_poly.pdbx_seq_one_letter_code
_entity_poly.pdbx_strand_id
1 'polypeptide(L)'
;MPHLSLPLKVGFTFGALGILLTVVGIVRGNVPLHPASIGVALLIGGGFWFLVSWAVATAAVDVEGDLGTEAPESAESPHGH
;
A
#
# COMPACT_ATOMS: atom_id res chain seq x y z
N MET A 1 -6.89 10.57 18.33
CA MET A 1 -6.97 10.48 16.85
C MET A 1 -6.29 9.17 16.48
N PRO A 2 -6.98 8.19 15.88
CA PRO A 2 -6.34 6.91 15.57
C PRO A 2 -5.18 7.15 14.60
N HIS A 3 -3.97 6.81 15.05
CA HIS A 3 -2.73 6.84 14.27
C HIS A 3 -2.82 5.71 13.24
N LEU A 4 -3.45 5.99 12.09
CA LEU A 4 -3.41 5.08 10.96
C LEU A 4 -1.95 4.93 10.53
N SER A 5 -1.45 3.70 10.55
CA SER A 5 -0.12 3.33 10.08
C SER A 5 0.09 3.93 8.68
N LEU A 6 1.26 4.55 8.44
CA LEU A 6 1.61 5.15 7.14
C LEU A 6 1.24 4.27 5.93
N PRO A 7 1.51 2.95 5.95
CA PRO A 7 1.13 2.05 4.85
C PRO A 7 -0.37 1.99 4.59
N LEU A 8 -1.17 2.01 5.65
CA LEU A 8 -2.63 1.94 5.56
C LEU A 8 -3.20 3.20 4.92
N LYS A 9 -2.64 4.37 5.24
CA LYS A 9 -3.04 5.65 4.67
C LYS A 9 -2.76 5.69 3.16
N VAL A 10 -1.59 5.20 2.74
CA VAL A 10 -1.19 5.10 1.33
C VAL A 10 -2.12 4.14 0.57
N GLY A 11 -2.34 2.94 1.11
CA GLY A 11 -3.26 1.95 0.54
C GLY A 11 -4.66 2.53 0.32
N PHE A 12 -5.22 3.22 1.32
CA PHE A 12 -6.55 3.83 1.23
C PHE A 12 -6.66 4.90 0.14
N THR A 13 -5.64 5.75 -0.03
CA THR A 13 -5.64 6.77 -1.08
C THR A 13 -5.66 6.17 -2.48
N PHE A 14 -4.82 5.17 -2.74
CA PHE A 14 -4.76 4.53 -4.06
C PHE A 14 -5.97 3.64 -4.32
N GLY A 15 -6.45 2.91 -3.31
CA GLY A 15 -7.70 2.15 -3.40
C GLY A 15 -8.90 3.05 -3.70
N ALA A 16 -9.00 4.21 -3.05
CA ALA A 16 -10.05 5.19 -3.33
C ALA A 16 -9.95 5.76 -4.75
N LEU A 17 -8.75 6.12 -5.23
CA LEU A 17 -8.56 6.55 -6.62
C LEU A 17 -8.96 5.44 -7.60
N GLY A 18 -8.58 4.20 -7.33
CA GLY A 18 -8.91 3.04 -8.14
C GLY A 18 -10.41 2.79 -8.24
N ILE A 19 -11.14 2.89 -7.13
CA ILE A 19 -12.62 2.86 -7.12
C ILE A 19 -13.17 4.01 -7.97
N LEU A 20 -12.65 5.22 -7.81
CA LEU A 20 -13.13 6.41 -8.52
C LEU A 20 -12.97 6.24 -10.04
N LEU A 21 -11.83 5.71 -10.48
CA LEU A 21 -11.58 5.36 -11.88
C LEU A 21 -12.53 4.26 -12.38
N THR A 22 -12.79 3.22 -11.58
CA THR A 22 -13.78 2.19 -11.92
C THR A 22 -15.18 2.79 -12.08
N VAL A 23 -15.61 3.68 -11.19
CA VAL A 23 -16.91 4.38 -11.30
C VAL A 23 -16.98 5.16 -12.60
N VAL A 24 -15.92 5.86 -12.99
CA VAL A 24 -15.85 6.57 -14.28
C VAL A 24 -15.98 5.59 -15.46
N GLY A 25 -15.34 4.42 -15.39
CA GLY A 25 -15.46 3.37 -16.41
C GLY A 25 -16.88 2.80 -16.54
N ILE A 26 -17.58 2.63 -15.41
CA ILE A 26 -18.98 2.20 -15.37
C ILE A 26 -19.89 3.26 -15.99
N VAL A 27 -19.75 4.53 -15.61
CA VAL A 27 -20.55 5.64 -16.16
C VAL A 27 -20.33 5.81 -17.66
N ARG A 28 -19.12 5.55 -18.17
CA ARG A 28 -18.81 5.54 -19.60
C ARG A 28 -19.45 4.37 -20.38
N GLY A 29 -20.10 3.43 -19.71
CA GLY A 29 -20.71 2.26 -20.35
C GLY A 29 -19.69 1.18 -20.75
N ASN A 30 -18.47 1.24 -20.22
CA ASN A 30 -17.39 0.30 -20.56
C ASN A 30 -17.45 -1.00 -19.74
N VAL A 31 -18.39 -1.10 -18.81
CA VAL A 31 -18.60 -2.26 -17.92
C VAL A 31 -20.05 -2.73 -18.04
N PRO A 32 -20.30 -4.03 -18.26
CA PRO A 32 -21.65 -4.59 -18.23
C PRO A 32 -22.36 -4.27 -16.89
N LEU A 33 -23.60 -3.79 -16.95
CA LEU A 33 -24.39 -3.37 -15.77
C LEU A 33 -24.88 -4.52 -14.88
N HIS A 34 -24.27 -5.70 -15.00
CA HIS A 34 -24.58 -6.83 -14.16
C HIS A 34 -23.92 -6.66 -12.78
N PRO A 35 -24.63 -6.88 -11.65
CA PRO A 35 -24.09 -6.65 -10.31
C PRO A 35 -22.77 -7.38 -10.05
N ALA A 36 -22.62 -8.60 -10.57
CA ALA A 36 -21.37 -9.36 -10.45
C ALA A 36 -20.20 -8.69 -11.20
N SER A 37 -20.44 -8.14 -12.40
CA SER A 37 -19.42 -7.45 -13.19
C SER A 37 -18.95 -6.16 -12.52
N ILE A 38 -19.87 -5.41 -11.91
CA ILE A 38 -19.56 -4.23 -11.11
C ILE A 38 -18.72 -4.62 -9.88
N GLY A 39 -19.12 -5.69 -9.18
CA GLY A 39 -18.37 -6.21 -8.04
C GLY A 39 -16.92 -6.55 -8.40
N VAL A 40 -16.71 -7.29 -9.49
CA VAL A 40 -15.37 -7.62 -9.99
C VAL A 40 -14.59 -6.37 -10.42
N ALA A 41 -15.23 -5.44 -11.11
CA ALA A 41 -14.58 -4.19 -11.54
C ALA A 41 -14.12 -3.34 -10.35
N LEU A 42 -14.90 -3.29 -9.27
CA LEU A 42 -14.53 -2.59 -8.03
C LEU A 42 -13.44 -3.35 -7.26
N LEU A 43 -13.46 -4.68 -7.28
CA LEU A 43 -12.42 -5.51 -6.64
C LEU A 43 -11.07 -5.34 -7.34
N ILE A 44 -11.05 -5.34 -8.67
CA ILE A 44 -9.83 -5.15 -9.46
C ILE A 44 -9.40 -3.68 -9.44
N GLY A 45 -10.32 -2.73 -9.62
CA GLY A 45 -9.95 -1.32 -9.64
C GLY A 45 -9.65 -0.75 -8.26
N GLY A 46 -10.41 -1.09 -7.23
CA GLY A 46 -10.19 -0.61 -5.87
C GLY A 46 -9.30 -1.53 -5.05
N GLY A 47 -9.70 -2.80 -4.95
CA GLY A 47 -9.05 -3.78 -4.07
C GLY A 47 -7.62 -4.12 -4.48
N PHE A 48 -7.37 -4.37 -5.76
CA PHE A 48 -6.01 -4.67 -6.24
C PHE A 48 -5.07 -3.47 -6.05
N TRP A 49 -5.52 -2.26 -6.41
CA TRP A 49 -4.73 -1.04 -6.22
C TRP A 49 -4.48 -0.72 -4.75
N PHE A 50 -5.46 -0.94 -3.87
CA PHE A 50 -5.26 -0.87 -2.43
C PHE A 50 -4.15 -1.82 -1.95
N LEU A 51 -4.23 -3.10 -2.33
CA LEU A 51 -3.28 -4.13 -1.90
C LEU A 51 -1.86 -3.84 -2.39
N VAL A 52 -1.71 -3.47 -3.67
CA VAL A 52 -0.41 -3.15 -4.26
C VAL A 52 0.23 -1.96 -3.54
N SER A 53 -0.51 -0.85 -3.38
CA SER A 53 0.04 0.35 -2.74
C SER A 53 0.31 0.16 -1.25
N TRP A 54 -0.53 -0.60 -0.55
CA TRP A 54 -0.27 -0.99 0.84
C TRP A 54 1.00 -1.83 0.96
N ALA A 55 1.16 -2.86 0.12
CA ALA A 55 2.33 -3.74 0.16
C ALA A 55 3.63 -2.99 -0.12
N VAL A 56 3.65 -2.11 -1.13
CA VAL A 56 4.81 -1.26 -1.44
C VAL A 56 5.15 -0.33 -0.28
N ALA A 57 4.15 0.29 0.34
CA ALA A 57 4.38 1.18 1.47
C ALA A 57 4.85 0.43 2.72
N THR A 58 4.35 -0.79 2.96
CA THR A 58 4.84 -1.66 4.03
C THR A 58 6.30 -2.02 3.78
N ALA A 59 6.65 -2.47 2.57
CA ALA A 59 8.03 -2.81 2.23
C ALA A 59 8.99 -1.61 2.37
N ALA A 60 8.54 -0.40 2.02
CA ALA A 60 9.33 0.81 2.22
C ALA A 60 9.57 1.10 3.71
N VAL A 61 8.54 0.96 4.54
CA VAL A 61 8.65 1.14 6.01
C VAL A 61 9.51 0.06 6.64
N ASP A 62 9.42 -1.19 6.17
CA ASP A 62 10.24 -2.31 6.65
C ASP A 62 11.72 -2.04 6.37
N VAL A 63 12.07 -1.58 5.17
CA VAL A 63 13.45 -1.21 4.80
C VAL A 63 13.98 -0.07 5.65
N GLU A 64 13.17 0.97 5.90
CA GLU A 64 13.57 2.09 6.77
C GLU A 64 13.83 1.62 8.22
N GLY A 65 13.07 0.63 8.71
CA GLY A 65 13.27 0.03 10.03
C GLY A 65 14.56 -0.79 10.13
N ASP A 66 14.88 -1.58 9.10
CA ASP A 66 16.10 -2.40 9.06
C ASP A 66 17.36 -1.51 9.06
N LEU A 67 17.40 -0.47 8.22
CA LEU A 67 18.53 0.47 8.13
C LEU A 67 18.80 1.24 9.44
N GLY A 68 17.77 1.47 10.25
CA GLY A 68 17.90 2.16 11.54
C GLY A 68 18.46 1.29 12.67
N THR A 69 18.40 -0.02 12.52
CA THR A 69 18.85 -1.00 13.54
C THR A 69 20.32 -1.41 13.32
N GLU A 70 20.84 -1.24 12.10
CA GLU A 70 22.22 -1.59 11.71
C GLU A 70 23.25 -0.48 11.98
N ALA A 71 23.00 0.44 12.94
CA ALA A 71 24.06 1.33 13.43
C ALA A 71 25.16 0.44 14.06
N PRO A 72 26.37 0.38 13.47
CA PRO A 72 27.34 -0.65 13.79
C PRO A 72 27.82 -0.50 15.24
N GLU A 73 27.42 -1.42 16.10
CA GLU A 73 28.15 -1.78 17.31
C GLU A 73 29.46 -2.48 16.88
N SER A 74 30.33 -1.71 16.25
CA SER A 74 31.65 -2.09 15.79
C SER A 74 32.58 -0.90 15.94
N ALA A 75 32.66 -0.37 17.16
CA ALA A 75 33.78 0.45 17.59
C ALA A 75 33.92 0.31 19.12
N GLU A 76 35.16 0.08 19.57
CA GLU A 76 35.63 -0.10 20.96
C GLU A 76 35.50 -1.54 21.52
N SER A 77 36.56 -2.32 21.77
CA SER A 77 37.96 -1.96 21.99
C SER A 77 38.92 -3.12 21.68
N PRO A 78 40.02 -2.86 20.95
CA PRO A 78 41.22 -3.69 20.95
C PRO A 78 42.08 -3.39 22.20
N HIS A 79 42.03 -4.26 23.20
CA HIS A 79 43.05 -4.40 24.24
C HIS A 79 43.22 -5.91 24.47
N GLY A 80 44.37 -6.55 24.25
CA GLY A 80 45.73 -6.09 24.52
C GLY A 80 46.15 -6.64 25.89
N HIS A 81 47.07 -7.60 25.86
CA HIS A 81 47.75 -8.34 26.94
C HIS A 81 47.21 -9.74 27.29
#